data_AF-A0A810MZN0-F1
#
_entry.id   AF-A0A810MZN0-F1
#
_cell.length_a   1.000
_cell.length_b   1.000
_cell.length_c   1.000
_cell.angle_alpha   90.00
_cell.angle_beta   90.00
_cell.angle_gamma   90.00
#
_symmetry.space_group_name_H-M   'P 1'
#
loop_
_entity.id
_entity.type
_entity.pdbx_description
1 polymer ?
#
loop_
_entity_poly.entity_id
_entity_poly.type
_entity_poly.pdbx_seq_one_letter_code
_entity_poly.pdbx_strand_id
1 'polypeptide(L)'
;MVVAENNLATFPKPTIAEIRGHCVGGGCQLAVACDLRIAAEGTRFGVPPARLGVVYPLPTTRRLVELVGPAAAKYLLYSAELVDTAHAARIGLVDEVVPADQLADRVRTLAATLADRSLLTQSAAKEYVALASAARYDGGTDPGAGADRVAYWEREMRTAGDLTEGVAAFHERRPPVFSWSPHDADRAPGAPGRTSGGPGQTPAG
;
A
#
# COMPACT_ATOMS: atom_id res chain seq x y z
N MET A 1 -2.33 2.23 17.49
CA MET A 1 -3.13 1.94 16.28
C MET A 1 -2.48 2.50 15.01
N VAL A 2 -2.14 3.80 14.95
CA VAL A 2 -1.48 4.43 13.77
C VAL A 2 -0.15 3.76 13.37
N VAL A 3 0.59 3.18 14.31
CA VAL A 3 1.86 2.47 14.02
C VAL A 3 1.63 1.27 13.08
N ALA A 4 0.61 0.44 13.33
CA ALA A 4 0.34 -0.73 12.49
C ALA A 4 -0.09 -0.34 11.08
N GLU A 5 -0.97 0.67 10.97
CA GLU A 5 -1.38 1.25 9.70
C GLU A 5 -0.19 1.80 8.92
N ASN A 6 0.68 2.58 9.57
CA ASN A 6 1.85 3.16 8.92
C ASN A 6 2.85 2.08 8.47
N ASN A 7 3.11 1.06 9.29
CA ASN A 7 3.99 -0.04 8.91
C ASN A 7 3.47 -0.80 7.69
N LEU A 8 2.15 -0.91 7.54
CA LEU A 8 1.52 -1.55 6.38
C LEU A 8 1.63 -0.66 5.15
N ALA A 9 1.32 0.62 5.29
CA ALA A 9 1.44 1.60 4.20
C ALA A 9 2.88 1.74 3.67
N THR A 10 3.88 1.59 4.54
CA THR A 10 5.31 1.64 4.15
C THR A 10 5.93 0.26 3.93
N PHE A 11 5.14 -0.82 3.94
CA PHE A 11 5.65 -2.17 3.69
C PHE A 11 6.32 -2.24 2.31
N PRO A 12 7.55 -2.80 2.19
CA PRO A 12 8.36 -2.69 0.97
C PRO A 12 7.89 -3.57 -0.19
N LYS A 13 6.83 -4.36 0.01
CA LYS A 13 6.20 -5.20 -1.01
C LYS A 13 4.72 -4.81 -1.19
N PRO A 14 4.09 -5.22 -2.30
CA PRO A 14 2.65 -5.08 -2.46
C PRO A 14 1.87 -5.77 -1.33
N THR A 15 0.78 -5.13 -0.90
CA THR A 15 -0.12 -5.62 0.15
C THR A 15 -1.54 -5.73 -0.37
N ILE A 16 -2.20 -6.84 -0.05
CA ILE A 16 -3.60 -7.10 -0.43
C ILE A 16 -4.40 -7.28 0.86
N ALA A 17 -5.46 -6.49 1.03
CA ALA A 17 -6.49 -6.73 2.03
C ALA A 17 -7.52 -7.73 1.48
N GLU A 18 -7.57 -8.92 2.10
CA GLU A 18 -8.63 -9.90 1.90
C GLU A 18 -9.76 -9.66 2.91
N ILE A 19 -10.91 -9.17 2.44
CA ILE A 19 -11.93 -8.60 3.32
C ILE A 19 -13.22 -9.43 3.28
N ARG A 20 -13.70 -9.82 4.46
CA ARG A 20 -14.97 -10.56 4.61
C ARG A 20 -15.72 -10.11 5.87
N GLY A 21 -17.04 -10.23 5.86
CA GLY A 21 -17.88 -9.93 7.03
C GLY A 21 -17.96 -8.43 7.32
N HIS A 22 -17.40 -7.97 8.44
CA HIS A 22 -17.48 -6.57 8.86
C HIS A 22 -16.08 -5.93 8.89
N CYS A 23 -15.85 -4.97 8.00
CA CYS A 23 -14.64 -4.17 7.93
C CYS A 23 -14.90 -2.77 8.49
N VAL A 24 -14.83 -2.64 9.82
CA VAL A 24 -15.29 -1.44 10.54
C VAL A 24 -14.21 -0.88 11.46
N GLY A 25 -14.10 0.45 11.55
CA GLY A 25 -13.18 1.13 12.45
C GLY A 25 -11.73 0.75 12.15
N GLY A 26 -11.04 0.16 13.13
CA GLY A 26 -9.64 -0.28 12.98
C GLY A 26 -9.42 -1.28 11.83
N GLY A 27 -10.41 -2.14 11.53
CA GLY A 27 -10.33 -3.05 10.38
C GLY A 27 -10.34 -2.30 9.04
N CYS A 28 -11.19 -1.27 8.94
CA CYS A 28 -11.25 -0.41 7.76
C CYS A 28 -9.97 0.43 7.62
N GLN A 29 -9.44 0.94 8.74
CA GLN A 29 -8.15 1.63 8.77
C GLN A 29 -7.00 0.77 8.23
N LEU A 30 -6.92 -0.51 8.61
CA LEU A 30 -5.91 -1.42 8.09
C LEU A 30 -6.14 -1.73 6.60
N ALA A 31 -7.39 -1.94 6.17
CA ALA A 31 -7.71 -2.18 4.77
C ALA A 31 -7.34 -0.99 3.87
N VAL A 32 -7.61 0.24 4.31
CA VAL A 32 -7.24 1.48 3.62
C VAL A 32 -5.72 1.66 3.52
N ALA A 33 -4.95 1.09 4.45
CA ALA A 33 -3.49 1.13 4.42
C ALA A 33 -2.84 0.09 3.50
N CYS A 34 -3.58 -0.95 3.08
CA CYS A 34 -3.11 -1.85 2.03
C CYS A 34 -3.06 -1.15 0.67
N ASP A 35 -2.28 -1.70 -0.25
CA ASP A 35 -2.20 -1.20 -1.63
C ASP A 35 -3.49 -1.56 -2.40
N LEU A 36 -3.95 -2.81 -2.23
CA LEU A 36 -5.13 -3.38 -2.91
C LEU A 36 -6.13 -3.98 -1.92
N ARG A 37 -7.41 -4.00 -2.26
CA ARG A 37 -8.53 -4.49 -1.43
C ARG A 37 -9.49 -5.32 -2.27
N ILE A 38 -9.65 -6.59 -1.90
CA ILE A 38 -10.65 -7.50 -2.47
C ILE A 38 -11.64 -7.88 -1.38
N ALA A 39 -12.93 -7.77 -1.66
CA ALA A 39 -13.99 -8.05 -0.70
C ALA A 39 -14.91 -9.19 -1.14
N ALA A 40 -15.34 -10.00 -0.19
CA ALA A 40 -16.47 -10.92 -0.38
C ALA A 40 -17.78 -10.13 -0.50
N GLU A 41 -18.68 -10.56 -1.37
CA GLU A 41 -20.08 -10.15 -1.39
C GLU A 41 -20.71 -10.24 0.02
N GLY A 42 -21.58 -9.29 0.35
CA GLY A 42 -22.19 -9.19 1.68
C GLY A 42 -21.31 -8.56 2.76
N THR A 43 -20.05 -8.20 2.46
CA THR A 43 -19.20 -7.45 3.39
C THR A 43 -19.77 -6.06 3.69
N ARG A 44 -19.67 -5.62 4.95
CA ARG A 44 -20.08 -4.29 5.39
C ARG A 44 -18.87 -3.46 5.82
N PHE A 45 -18.82 -2.21 5.37
CA PHE A 45 -17.70 -1.29 5.61
C PHE A 45 -18.13 -0.09 6.42
N GLY A 46 -17.28 0.40 7.31
CA GLY A 46 -17.59 1.64 8.03
C GLY A 46 -16.39 2.26 8.72
N VAL A 47 -16.41 3.58 8.84
CA VAL A 47 -15.45 4.36 9.60
C VAL A 47 -16.26 5.17 10.60
N PRO A 48 -16.57 4.65 11.82
CA PRO A 48 -17.57 5.25 12.69
C PRO A 48 -17.01 6.07 13.89
N PRO A 49 -15.96 6.90 13.76
CA PRO A 49 -15.42 7.63 14.91
C PRO A 49 -16.43 8.66 15.45
N ALA A 50 -17.34 9.18 14.61
CA ALA A 50 -18.40 10.09 15.01
C ALA A 50 -19.43 9.46 15.98
N ARG A 51 -19.65 8.14 15.96
CA ARG A 51 -20.48 7.45 16.97
C ARG A 51 -19.86 7.47 18.37
N LEU A 52 -18.55 7.64 18.44
CA LEU A 52 -17.78 7.55 19.67
C LEU A 52 -17.27 8.91 20.15
N GLY A 53 -17.57 10.00 19.42
CA GLY A 53 -16.97 11.32 19.69
C GLY A 53 -15.46 11.36 19.49
N VAL A 54 -14.90 10.43 18.71
CA VAL A 54 -13.46 10.29 18.49
C VAL A 54 -13.04 11.18 17.32
N VAL A 55 -11.97 11.95 17.52
CA VAL A 55 -11.31 12.64 16.41
C VAL A 55 -10.49 11.63 15.62
N TYR A 56 -10.83 11.44 14.35
CA TYR A 56 -10.11 10.51 13.49
C TYR A 56 -8.72 11.08 13.15
N PRO A 57 -7.62 10.31 13.30
CA PRO A 57 -6.28 10.85 13.07
C PRO A 57 -6.11 11.41 11.65
N LEU A 58 -5.42 12.54 11.53
CA LEU A 58 -5.21 13.20 10.24
C LEU A 58 -4.49 12.32 9.20
N PRO A 59 -3.42 11.56 9.54
CA PRO A 59 -2.78 10.67 8.56
C PRO A 59 -3.74 9.59 8.02
N THR A 60 -4.58 9.03 8.87
CA THR A 60 -5.57 8.01 8.47
C THR A 60 -6.70 8.64 7.65
N THR A 61 -7.15 9.83 8.02
CA THR A 61 -8.14 10.61 7.27
C THR A 61 -7.63 10.92 5.87
N ARG A 62 -6.36 11.30 5.75
CA ARG A 62 -5.72 11.59 4.46
C ARG A 62 -5.74 10.38 3.55
N ARG A 63 -5.32 9.20 4.02
CA ARG A 63 -5.37 7.97 3.20
C ARG A 63 -6.78 7.62 2.77
N LEU A 64 -7.77 7.79 3.64
CA LEU A 64 -9.17 7.57 3.28
C LEU A 64 -9.60 8.54 2.16
N VAL A 65 -9.25 9.84 2.26
CA VAL A 65 -9.56 10.83 1.22
C VAL A 65 -8.83 10.53 -0.10
N GLU A 66 -7.58 10.11 -0.04
CA GLU A 66 -6.81 9.69 -1.23
C GLU A 66 -7.47 8.51 -1.95
N LEU A 67 -8.08 7.59 -1.19
CA LEU A 67 -8.74 6.41 -1.74
C LEU A 67 -10.14 6.69 -2.29
N VAL A 68 -11.00 7.38 -1.53
CA VAL A 68 -12.43 7.52 -1.87
C VAL A 68 -12.85 8.92 -2.29
N GLY A 69 -11.91 9.87 -2.29
CA GLY A 69 -12.18 11.29 -2.48
C GLY A 69 -12.83 11.97 -1.27
N PRO A 70 -12.83 13.31 -1.24
CA PRO A 70 -13.25 14.07 -0.07
C PRO A 70 -14.75 13.93 0.24
N ALA A 71 -15.59 13.76 -0.78
CA ALA A 71 -17.04 13.64 -0.59
C ALA A 71 -17.42 12.32 0.11
N ALA A 72 -16.93 11.18 -0.39
CA ALA A 72 -17.21 9.89 0.21
C ALA A 72 -16.54 9.74 1.58
N ALA A 73 -15.32 10.27 1.75
CA ALA A 73 -14.66 10.27 3.06
C ALA A 73 -15.48 11.02 4.12
N LYS A 74 -16.02 12.20 3.79
CA LYS A 74 -16.93 12.94 4.67
C LYS A 74 -18.20 12.15 4.97
N TYR A 75 -18.82 11.54 3.96
CA TYR A 75 -20.01 10.71 4.18
C TYR A 75 -19.72 9.58 5.17
N LEU A 76 -18.64 8.81 4.98
CA LEU A 76 -18.26 7.71 5.89
C LEU A 76 -17.98 8.22 7.31
N LEU A 77 -17.17 9.27 7.45
CA LEU A 77 -16.75 9.81 8.74
C LEU A 77 -17.90 10.48 9.51
N TYR A 78 -18.78 11.20 8.81
CA TYR A 78 -19.86 11.98 9.44
C TYR A 78 -21.06 11.11 9.76
N SER A 79 -21.51 10.29 8.80
CA SER A 79 -22.68 9.43 9.00
C SER A 79 -22.37 8.29 9.96
N ALA A 80 -21.11 7.82 9.98
CA ALA A 80 -20.71 6.62 10.68
C ALA A 80 -21.61 5.41 10.35
N GLU A 81 -22.22 5.41 9.17
CA GLU A 81 -23.06 4.32 8.66
C GLU A 81 -22.20 3.20 8.08
N LEU A 82 -22.80 2.01 8.01
CA LEU A 82 -22.19 0.89 7.33
C LEU A 82 -22.65 0.87 5.86
N VAL A 83 -21.69 0.93 4.94
CA VAL A 83 -21.96 0.78 3.50
C VAL A 83 -21.80 -0.67 3.07
N ASP A 84 -22.48 -1.07 1.99
CA ASP A 84 -22.36 -2.39 1.39
C ASP A 84 -21.20 -2.45 0.38
N THR A 85 -20.95 -3.63 -0.18
CA THR A 85 -19.90 -3.86 -1.19
C THR A 85 -20.13 -3.06 -2.46
N ALA A 86 -21.37 -2.88 -2.90
CA ALA A 86 -21.70 -2.12 -4.11
C ALA A 86 -21.34 -0.64 -3.96
N HIS A 87 -21.71 -0.04 -2.82
CA HIS A 87 -21.30 1.32 -2.49
C HIS A 87 -19.79 1.42 -2.34
N ALA A 88 -19.16 0.50 -1.58
CA ALA A 88 -17.72 0.50 -1.35
C ALA A 88 -16.93 0.46 -2.66
N ALA A 89 -17.32 -0.39 -3.62
CA ALA A 89 -16.71 -0.43 -4.94
C ALA A 89 -16.93 0.88 -5.72
N ARG A 90 -18.15 1.41 -5.72
CA ARG A 90 -18.49 2.67 -6.43
C ARG A 90 -17.66 3.87 -5.97
N ILE A 91 -17.33 3.94 -4.69
CA ILE A 91 -16.53 5.04 -4.13
C ILE A 91 -15.02 4.76 -4.15
N GLY A 92 -14.58 3.61 -4.68
CA GLY A 92 -13.16 3.23 -4.70
C GLY A 92 -12.61 2.73 -3.36
N LEU A 93 -13.47 2.45 -2.37
CA LEU A 93 -13.04 1.88 -1.08
C LEU A 93 -12.56 0.43 -1.24
N VAL A 94 -13.02 -0.27 -2.28
CA VAL A 94 -12.65 -1.65 -2.60
C VAL A 94 -12.36 -1.71 -4.10
N ASP A 95 -11.30 -2.43 -4.48
CA ASP A 95 -10.87 -2.54 -5.88
C ASP A 95 -11.66 -3.63 -6.62
N GLU A 96 -12.02 -4.71 -5.92
CA GLU A 96 -12.77 -5.83 -6.50
C GLU A 96 -13.71 -6.48 -5.47
N VAL A 97 -14.92 -6.84 -5.90
CA VAL A 97 -15.90 -7.60 -5.10
C VAL A 97 -16.15 -8.93 -5.78
N VAL A 98 -16.07 -10.02 -5.02
CA VAL A 98 -16.25 -11.40 -5.53
C VAL A 98 -17.18 -12.22 -4.63
N PRO A 99 -17.78 -13.31 -5.13
CA PRO A 99 -18.52 -14.25 -4.29
C PRO A 99 -17.67 -14.72 -3.10
N ALA A 100 -18.32 -14.90 -1.94
CA ALA A 100 -17.61 -15.15 -0.69
C ALA A 100 -16.77 -16.44 -0.70
N ASP A 101 -17.21 -17.45 -1.44
CA ASP A 101 -16.53 -18.72 -1.65
C ASP A 101 -15.33 -18.62 -2.61
N GLN A 102 -15.25 -17.57 -3.43
CA GLN A 102 -14.16 -17.33 -4.39
C GLN A 102 -13.08 -16.36 -3.87
N LEU A 103 -13.34 -15.66 -2.77
CA LEU A 103 -12.45 -14.62 -2.24
C LEU A 103 -11.00 -15.11 -2.07
N ALA A 104 -10.82 -16.24 -1.39
CA ALA A 104 -9.49 -16.75 -1.07
C ALA A 104 -8.71 -17.17 -2.33
N ASP A 105 -9.38 -17.77 -3.32
CA ASP A 105 -8.77 -18.15 -4.60
C ASP A 105 -8.39 -16.92 -5.42
N ARG A 106 -9.26 -15.90 -5.44
CA ARG A 106 -9.00 -14.66 -6.15
C ARG A 106 -7.78 -13.93 -5.59
N VAL A 107 -7.69 -13.83 -4.27
CA VAL A 107 -6.55 -13.21 -3.56
C VAL A 107 -5.26 -13.99 -3.83
N ARG A 108 -5.29 -15.33 -3.75
CA ARG A 108 -4.12 -16.17 -4.10
C ARG A 108 -3.66 -15.96 -5.54
N THR A 109 -4.61 -15.88 -6.48
CA THR A 109 -4.31 -15.66 -7.90
C THR A 109 -3.67 -14.29 -8.14
N LEU A 110 -4.19 -13.24 -7.48
CA LEU A 110 -3.58 -11.91 -7.54
C LEU A 110 -2.18 -11.93 -6.91
N ALA A 111 -2.03 -12.53 -5.74
CA ALA A 111 -0.74 -12.62 -5.06
C ALA A 111 0.32 -13.35 -5.90
N ALA A 112 -0.06 -14.46 -6.56
CA ALA A 112 0.81 -15.16 -7.50
C ALA A 112 1.19 -14.27 -8.69
N THR A 113 0.21 -13.52 -9.24
CA THR A 113 0.48 -12.56 -10.31
C THR A 113 1.51 -11.52 -9.87
N LEU A 114 1.35 -10.91 -8.69
CA LEU A 114 2.29 -9.91 -8.16
C LEU A 114 3.68 -10.50 -7.86
N ALA A 115 3.74 -11.76 -7.40
CA ALA A 115 4.98 -12.48 -7.16
C ALA A 115 5.76 -12.75 -8.46
N ASP A 116 5.06 -12.91 -9.59
CA ASP A 116 5.65 -13.10 -10.92
C ASP A 116 6.01 -11.78 -11.63
N ARG A 117 5.92 -10.64 -10.94
CA ARG A 117 6.33 -9.32 -11.48
C ARG A 117 7.57 -8.83 -10.79
N SER A 118 8.33 -7.96 -11.47
CA SER A 118 9.51 -7.33 -10.90
C SER A 118 9.15 -6.63 -9.58
N LEU A 119 9.73 -7.11 -8.48
CA LEU A 119 9.54 -6.50 -7.18
C LEU A 119 10.15 -5.10 -7.16
N LEU A 120 11.25 -4.88 -7.91
CA LEU A 120 11.84 -3.56 -8.12
C LEU A 120 10.81 -2.57 -8.65
N THR A 121 10.16 -2.92 -9.77
CA THR A 121 9.16 -2.03 -10.41
C THR A 121 7.99 -1.77 -9.47
N GLN A 122 7.52 -2.79 -8.75
CA GLN A 122 6.39 -2.65 -7.82
C GLN A 122 6.75 -1.75 -6.62
N SER A 123 7.95 -1.89 -6.05
CA SER A 123 8.44 -1.03 -4.97
C SER A 123 8.61 0.43 -5.41
N ALA A 124 9.19 0.65 -6.59
CA ALA A 124 9.33 1.99 -7.17
C ALA A 124 7.95 2.63 -7.46
N ALA A 125 7.02 1.87 -8.05
CA ALA A 125 5.67 2.34 -8.35
C ALA A 125 4.91 2.75 -7.08
N LYS A 126 5.00 1.95 -6.01
CA LYS A 126 4.38 2.28 -4.71
C LYS A 126 4.88 3.61 -4.17
N GLU A 127 6.19 3.85 -4.22
CA GLU A 127 6.77 5.11 -3.74
C GLU A 127 6.42 6.30 -4.65
N TYR A 128 6.42 6.13 -5.97
CA TYR A 128 6.05 7.18 -6.91
C TYR A 128 4.57 7.58 -6.78
N VAL A 129 3.67 6.62 -6.54
CA VAL A 129 2.26 6.91 -6.26
C VAL A 129 2.12 7.73 -4.97
N ALA A 130 2.89 7.40 -3.93
CA ALA A 130 2.89 8.17 -2.68
C ALA A 130 3.39 9.61 -2.88
N LEU A 131 4.48 9.79 -3.64
CA LEU A 131 5.03 11.11 -3.98
C LEU A 131 4.04 11.94 -4.82
N ALA A 132 3.41 11.31 -5.82
CA ALA A 132 2.43 11.97 -6.68
C ALA A 132 1.16 12.40 -5.90
N SER A 133 0.75 11.60 -4.92
CA SER A 133 -0.35 11.96 -4.02
C SER A 133 0.05 13.05 -3.02
N ALA A 134 1.32 13.08 -2.60
CA ALA A 134 1.83 14.08 -1.68
C ALA A 134 1.76 15.50 -2.23
N ALA A 135 2.23 15.66 -3.47
CA ALA A 135 2.28 16.92 -4.21
C ALA A 135 0.90 17.56 -4.49
N ARG A 136 -0.20 16.82 -4.28
CA ARG A 136 -1.57 17.36 -4.41
C ARG A 136 -2.03 18.09 -3.16
N TYR A 137 -1.46 17.79 -1.99
CA TYR A 137 -1.91 18.30 -0.69
C TYR A 137 -1.10 19.46 -0.16
N ASP A 138 0.18 19.55 -0.51
CA ASP A 138 1.09 20.63 -0.10
C ASP A 138 0.88 21.93 -0.89
N GLY A 139 -0.02 21.93 -1.89
CA GLY A 139 -0.42 23.16 -2.61
C GLY A 139 0.66 23.69 -3.56
N GLY A 140 1.71 22.91 -3.79
CA GLY A 140 2.81 23.27 -4.69
C GLY A 140 3.75 22.09 -4.84
N THR A 141 4.01 21.69 -6.08
CA THR A 141 5.12 20.78 -6.39
C THR A 141 6.40 21.54 -6.07
N ASP A 142 7.06 21.21 -4.95
CA ASP A 142 8.51 21.38 -4.92
C ASP A 142 9.05 20.49 -6.05
N PRO A 143 9.59 21.06 -7.14
CA PRO A 143 10.06 20.27 -8.27
C PRO A 143 11.19 19.30 -7.90
N GLY A 144 11.85 19.54 -6.75
CA GLY A 144 12.87 18.67 -6.19
C GLY A 144 12.34 17.61 -5.21
N ALA A 145 11.08 17.68 -4.77
CA ALA A 145 10.54 16.73 -3.81
C ALA A 145 10.52 15.32 -4.40
N GLY A 146 11.32 14.43 -3.81
CA GLY A 146 11.48 13.05 -4.27
C GLY A 146 12.47 12.85 -5.42
N ALA A 147 13.18 13.89 -5.88
CA ALA A 147 14.19 13.76 -6.95
C ALA A 147 15.27 12.72 -6.62
N ASP A 148 15.75 12.70 -5.37
CA ASP A 148 16.72 11.70 -4.89
C ASP A 148 16.16 10.26 -4.95
N ARG A 149 14.86 10.10 -4.67
CA ARG A 149 14.17 8.81 -4.73
C ARG A 149 13.95 8.37 -6.18
N VAL A 150 13.62 9.31 -7.07
CA VAL A 150 13.55 9.04 -8.51
C VAL A 150 14.91 8.59 -9.05
N ALA A 151 15.97 9.35 -8.78
CA ALA A 151 17.33 9.01 -9.21
C ALA A 151 17.81 7.67 -8.64
N TYR A 152 17.43 7.37 -7.38
CA TYR A 152 17.66 6.06 -6.76
C TYR A 152 17.02 4.93 -7.57
N TRP A 153 15.71 4.98 -7.82
CA TRP A 153 14.99 3.90 -8.51
C TRP A 153 15.42 3.75 -9.97
N GLU A 154 15.72 4.84 -10.66
CA GLU A 154 16.27 4.79 -12.02
C GLU A 154 17.64 4.12 -12.07
N ARG A 155 18.49 4.36 -11.07
CA ARG A 155 19.78 3.67 -10.96
C ARG A 155 19.56 2.19 -10.72
N GLU A 156 18.72 1.81 -9.75
CA GLU A 156 18.42 0.40 -9.47
C GLU A 156 17.86 -0.30 -10.73
N MET A 157 16.94 0.32 -11.47
CA MET A 157 16.42 -0.22 -12.73
C MET A 157 17.51 -0.52 -13.76
N ARG A 158 18.54 0.33 -13.84
CA ARG A 158 19.66 0.12 -14.76
C ARG A 158 20.65 -0.93 -14.27
N THR A 159 20.79 -1.14 -12.97
CA THR A 159 21.88 -1.96 -12.39
C THR A 159 21.44 -3.30 -11.80
N ALA A 160 20.17 -3.45 -11.40
CA ALA A 160 19.67 -4.64 -10.71
C ALA A 160 19.44 -5.86 -11.61
N GLY A 161 19.51 -5.71 -12.94
CA GLY A 161 19.35 -6.81 -13.90
C GLY A 161 17.90 -7.16 -14.26
N ASP A 162 16.90 -6.78 -13.44
CA ASP A 162 15.48 -7.01 -13.73
C ASP A 162 15.04 -6.45 -15.09
N LEU A 163 15.52 -5.26 -15.48
CA LEU A 163 15.23 -4.68 -16.80
C LEU A 163 15.77 -5.55 -17.94
N THR A 164 17.02 -6.00 -17.83
CA THR A 164 17.67 -6.85 -18.84
C THR A 164 16.94 -8.18 -18.98
N GLU A 165 16.61 -8.82 -17.86
CA GLU A 165 15.88 -10.08 -17.83
C GLU A 165 14.46 -9.92 -18.39
N GLY A 166 13.74 -8.87 -18.00
CA GLY A 166 12.38 -8.62 -18.48
C GLY A 166 12.34 -8.44 -20.01
N VAL A 167 13.30 -7.70 -20.57
CA VAL A 167 13.44 -7.51 -22.02
C VAL A 167 13.79 -8.84 -22.71
N ALA A 168 14.76 -9.60 -22.20
CA ALA A 168 15.16 -10.88 -22.77
C ALA A 168 14.01 -11.89 -22.76
N ALA A 169 13.36 -12.08 -21.62
CA ALA A 169 12.24 -13.01 -21.45
C ALA A 169 11.06 -12.66 -22.39
N PHE A 170 10.77 -11.37 -22.58
CA PHE A 170 9.75 -10.91 -23.52
C PHE A 170 10.09 -11.28 -24.97
N HIS A 171 11.33 -11.04 -25.40
CA HIS A 171 11.79 -11.43 -26.75
C HIS A 171 11.79 -12.94 -26.96
N GLU A 172 12.18 -13.71 -25.94
CA GLU A 172 12.25 -15.18 -25.96
C GLU A 172 10.89 -15.87 -25.72
N ARG A 173 9.83 -15.10 -25.42
CA ARG A 173 8.48 -15.60 -25.09
C ARG A 173 8.48 -16.63 -23.94
N ARG A 174 9.31 -16.39 -22.94
CA ARG A 174 9.37 -17.19 -21.70
C ARG A 174 8.99 -16.35 -20.48
N PRO A 175 8.61 -16.98 -19.35
CA PRO A 175 8.46 -16.26 -18.09
C PRO A 175 9.79 -15.63 -17.63
N PRO A 176 9.78 -14.38 -17.12
CA PRO A 176 10.97 -13.76 -16.55
C PRO A 176 11.29 -14.32 -15.16
N VAL A 177 12.58 -14.34 -14.81
CA VAL A 177 13.09 -14.69 -13.48
C VAL A 177 13.74 -13.46 -12.85
N PHE A 178 12.91 -12.63 -12.21
CA PHE A 178 13.38 -11.45 -11.48
C PHE A 178 14.13 -11.83 -10.21
N SER A 179 15.20 -11.09 -9.89
CA SER A 179 16.09 -11.43 -8.78
C SER A 179 16.28 -10.30 -7.77
N TRP A 180 15.85 -9.08 -8.09
CA TRP A 180 15.98 -7.95 -7.17
C TRP A 180 15.19 -8.15 -5.87
N SER A 181 15.80 -7.80 -4.74
CA SER A 181 15.13 -7.78 -3.45
C SER A 181 15.32 -6.45 -2.69
N PRO A 182 14.39 -6.05 -1.80
CA PRO A 182 14.53 -4.85 -0.99
C PRO A 182 15.70 -4.86 -0.01
N HIS A 183 16.37 -6.01 0.20
CA HIS A 183 17.59 -6.09 1.00
C HIS A 183 18.83 -5.72 0.19
N ASP A 184 18.79 -5.83 -1.14
CA ASP A 184 19.88 -5.41 -2.01
C ASP A 184 19.98 -3.87 -2.07
N ALA A 185 18.83 -3.19 -1.91
CA ALA A 185 18.73 -1.75 -1.73
C ALA A 185 19.55 -1.20 -0.54
N ASP A 186 19.63 -1.95 0.56
CA ASP A 186 20.42 -1.60 1.76
C ASP A 186 21.92 -1.84 1.57
N ARG A 187 22.31 -2.65 0.57
CA ARG A 187 23.71 -2.99 0.27
C ARG A 187 24.35 -2.07 -0.76
N ALA A 188 23.57 -1.20 -1.40
CA ALA A 188 24.11 -0.22 -2.34
C ALA A 188 24.99 0.82 -1.60
N PRO A 189 26.20 1.14 -2.11
CA PRO A 189 27.03 2.17 -1.50
C PRO A 189 26.28 3.51 -1.47
N GLY A 190 26.01 4.03 -0.28
CA GLY A 190 25.27 5.28 -0.04
C GLY A 190 23.82 5.13 0.46
N ALA A 191 23.34 3.92 0.78
CA ALA A 191 22.05 3.75 1.45
C ALA A 191 22.06 4.42 2.84
N PRO A 192 21.02 5.18 3.25
CA PRO A 192 20.92 5.71 4.61
C PRO A 192 20.81 4.53 5.56
N GLY A 193 21.90 4.27 6.29
CA GLY A 193 22.02 3.12 7.17
C GLY A 193 20.88 3.10 8.18
N ARG A 194 20.13 2.00 8.22
CA ARG A 194 19.28 1.70 9.38
C ARG A 194 20.20 1.61 10.58
N THR A 195 20.14 2.57 11.48
CA THR A 195 20.75 2.46 12.80
C THR A 195 20.07 1.30 13.51
N SER A 196 20.73 0.15 13.53
CA SER A 196 20.33 -0.98 14.37
C SER A 196 20.51 -0.57 15.82
N GLY A 197 19.44 -0.08 16.45
CA GLY A 197 19.36 0.07 17.90
C GLY A 197 19.40 -1.32 18.54
N GLY A 198 20.60 -1.78 18.90
CA GLY A 198 20.77 -2.95 19.74
C GLY A 198 20.23 -2.68 21.16
N PRO A 199 19.61 -3.66 21.84
CA PRO A 199 19.13 -3.48 23.19
C PRO A 199 20.33 -3.28 24.13
N GLY A 200 20.26 -2.20 24.91
CA GLY A 200 21.30 -1.82 25.87
C GLY A 200 21.56 -2.92 26.89
N GLN A 201 22.82 -3.30 27.01
CA GLN A 201 23.32 -4.06 28.15
C GLN A 201 23.25 -3.16 29.39
N THR A 202 22.49 -3.58 30.39
CA THR A 202 22.57 -3.02 31.75
C THR A 202 23.85 -3.52 32.40
N PRO A 203 24.76 -2.66 32.91
CA PRO A 203 25.84 -3.13 33.74
C PRO A 203 25.32 -3.40 35.15
N ALA A 204 25.67 -4.57 35.68
CA ALA A 204 25.59 -4.87 37.09
C ALA A 204 26.63 -4.04 37.86
N GLY A 205 26.22 -3.44 38.98
CA GLY A 205 27.05 -2.66 39.88
C GLY A 205 26.21 -1.90 40.88
#